data_AF-A0A7R9TBZ9-F1
#
_entry.id   AF-A0A7R9TBZ9-F1
#
_cell.length_a   1.000
_cell.length_b   1.000
_cell.length_c   1.000
_cell.angle_alpha   90.00
_cell.angle_beta   90.00
_cell.angle_gamma   90.00
#
_symmetry.space_group_name_H-M   'P 1'
#
loop_
_entity.id
_entity.type
_entity.pdbx_description
1 polymer ?
#
loop_
_entity_poly.entity_id
_entity_poly.type
_entity_poly.pdbx_seq_one_letter_code
_entity_poly.pdbx_strand_id
1 'polypeptide(L)'
;DDAPAAARDVFALRLVTIDYYLREPVPGLDVTRAAFANDAPVHKVPVVRVFGETPGGQKACAHVHGAFPYFYVPYDDAFPTDPGECGAFLQRLARALDSAIDGSSSSTSF
;
A
#
# COMPACT_ATOMS: atom_id res chain seq x y z
N ASP A 1 -37.41 -4.34 16.90
CA ASP A 1 -36.44 -3.62 16.06
C ASP A 1 -35.85 -4.56 15.04
N ASP A 2 -36.32 -4.39 13.81
CA ASP A 2 -36.05 -5.20 12.63
C ASP A 2 -34.85 -4.60 11.90
N ALA A 3 -33.71 -5.30 11.88
CA ALA A 3 -32.56 -4.89 11.09
C ALA A 3 -32.80 -5.32 9.62
N PRO A 4 -32.61 -4.43 8.63
CA PRO A 4 -33.06 -4.68 7.27
C PRO A 4 -32.34 -5.87 6.61
N ALA A 5 -33.10 -6.64 5.82
CA ALA A 5 -32.70 -7.86 5.13
C ALA A 5 -31.55 -7.73 4.10
N ALA A 6 -30.94 -6.55 3.94
CA ALA A 6 -29.77 -6.32 3.09
C ALA A 6 -28.43 -6.79 3.72
N ALA A 7 -28.44 -7.17 5.00
CA ALA A 7 -27.25 -7.66 5.71
C ALA A 7 -26.78 -9.07 5.30
N ARG A 8 -27.35 -9.68 4.25
CA ARG A 8 -27.28 -11.13 4.02
C ARG A 8 -26.23 -11.66 3.05
N ASP A 9 -25.34 -10.85 2.49
CA ASP A 9 -24.19 -11.34 1.69
C ASP A 9 -22.87 -10.59 1.99
N VAL A 10 -22.63 -10.20 3.24
CA VAL A 10 -21.33 -9.61 3.64
C VAL A 10 -20.46 -10.69 4.26
N PHE A 11 -19.28 -10.92 3.67
CA PHE A 11 -18.24 -11.70 4.34
C PHE A 11 -17.73 -10.91 5.56
N ALA A 12 -17.88 -11.49 6.75
CA ALA A 12 -17.46 -10.89 8.01
C ALA A 12 -16.39 -11.73 8.69
N LEU A 13 -15.38 -11.05 9.24
CA LEU A 13 -14.28 -11.64 9.97
C LEU A 13 -13.99 -10.80 11.22
N ARG A 14 -13.99 -11.42 12.39
CA ARG A 14 -13.52 -10.79 13.62
C ARG A 14 -12.00 -10.73 13.61
N LEU A 15 -11.44 -9.52 13.60
CA LEU A 15 -10.00 -9.26 13.68
C LEU A 15 -9.46 -9.73 15.03
N VAL A 16 -8.52 -10.68 15.01
CA VAL A 16 -7.78 -11.15 16.20
C VAL A 16 -6.34 -10.65 16.15
N THR A 17 -5.66 -10.90 15.03
CA THR A 17 -4.26 -10.48 14.81
C THR A 17 -4.09 -9.97 13.39
N ILE A 18 -3.22 -8.98 13.22
CA ILE A 18 -2.79 -8.49 11.92
C ILE A 18 -1.27 -8.53 11.82
N ASP A 19 -0.77 -8.94 10.67
CA ASP A 19 0.62 -8.71 10.27
C ASP A 19 0.68 -8.30 8.78
N TYR A 20 1.90 -8.09 8.27
CA TYR A 20 2.12 -7.86 6.85
C TYR A 20 3.37 -8.61 6.38
N TYR A 21 3.42 -8.87 5.07
CA TYR A 21 4.61 -9.38 4.41
C TYR A 21 4.74 -8.77 3.01
N LEU A 22 5.94 -8.87 2.44
CA LEU A 22 6.20 -8.43 1.07
C LEU A 22 6.20 -9.64 0.13
N ARG A 23 5.60 -9.47 -1.05
CA ARG A 23 5.61 -10.49 -2.11
C ARG A 23 5.57 -9.87 -3.51
N GLU A 24 5.76 -10.70 -4.53
CA GLU A 24 5.56 -10.29 -5.93
C GLU A 24 4.09 -9.90 -6.18
N PRO A 25 3.83 -8.79 -6.90
CA PRO A 25 2.47 -8.32 -7.16
C PRO A 25 1.65 -9.28 -8.03
N VAL A 26 0.36 -9.39 -7.73
CA VAL A 26 -0.62 -10.14 -8.53
C VAL A 26 -1.40 -9.20 -9.44
N PRO A 27 -1.35 -9.41 -10.77
CA PRO A 27 -2.15 -8.62 -11.72
C PRO A 27 -3.65 -8.65 -11.37
N GLY A 28 -4.27 -7.47 -11.34
CA GLY A 28 -5.69 -7.30 -11.00
C GLY A 28 -5.98 -7.12 -9.50
N LEU A 29 -5.01 -7.43 -8.61
CA LEU A 29 -5.12 -7.18 -7.17
C LEU A 29 -4.13 -6.12 -6.68
N ASP A 30 -2.93 -6.09 -7.27
CA ASP A 30 -1.82 -5.25 -6.84
C ASP A 30 -1.39 -4.25 -7.93
N VAL A 31 -0.71 -3.19 -7.50
CA VAL A 31 0.02 -2.28 -8.41
C VAL A 31 1.24 -3.01 -8.96
N THR A 32 1.28 -3.20 -10.28
CA THR A 32 2.37 -3.92 -10.96
C THR A 32 3.41 -2.98 -11.58
N ARG A 33 3.11 -1.69 -11.71
CA ARG A 33 4.00 -0.70 -12.33
C ARG A 33 4.06 0.61 -11.54
N ALA A 34 5.26 1.16 -11.47
CA ALA A 34 5.55 2.37 -10.70
C ALA A 34 5.37 3.63 -11.56
N ALA A 35 4.35 4.43 -11.24
CA ALA A 35 3.99 5.64 -11.99
C ALA A 35 5.11 6.69 -12.04
N PHE A 36 5.93 6.78 -10.98
CA PHE A 36 7.01 7.77 -10.88
C PHE A 36 8.40 7.24 -11.26
N ALA A 37 8.50 5.96 -11.63
CA ALA A 37 9.74 5.30 -12.03
C ALA A 37 9.67 4.83 -13.50
N ASN A 38 9.19 5.68 -14.40
CA ASN A 38 9.08 5.41 -15.84
C ASN A 38 8.35 4.08 -16.16
N ASP A 39 7.27 3.77 -15.43
CA ASP A 39 6.49 2.54 -15.63
C ASP A 39 7.31 1.25 -15.39
N ALA A 40 8.37 1.33 -14.57
CA ALA A 40 9.17 0.18 -14.18
C ALA A 40 8.33 -0.87 -13.41
N PRO A 41 8.67 -2.17 -13.55
CA PRO A 41 7.98 -3.23 -12.85
C PRO A 41 8.18 -3.10 -11.33
N VAL A 42 7.09 -3.26 -10.58
CA VAL A 42 7.14 -3.35 -9.12
C VAL A 42 7.51 -4.78 -8.73
N HIS A 43 8.58 -4.95 -7.95
CA HIS A 43 9.07 -6.26 -7.55
C HIS A 43 8.45 -6.78 -6.25
N LYS A 44 8.08 -5.88 -5.34
CA LYS A 44 7.50 -6.23 -4.05
C LYS A 44 6.36 -5.28 -3.69
N VAL A 45 5.27 -5.85 -3.17
CA VAL A 45 4.12 -5.11 -2.64
C VAL A 45 3.76 -5.59 -1.23
N PRO A 46 3.28 -4.70 -0.35
CA PRO A 46 2.80 -5.09 0.97
C PRO A 46 1.44 -5.79 0.85
N VAL A 47 1.33 -6.95 1.49
CA VAL A 47 0.06 -7.63 1.71
C VAL A 47 -0.18 -7.73 3.21
N VAL A 48 -1.32 -7.22 3.65
CA VAL A 48 -1.74 -7.30 5.05
C VAL A 48 -2.51 -8.59 5.25
N ARG A 49 -2.18 -9.36 6.29
CA ARG A 49 -2.93 -10.56 6.67
C ARG A 49 -3.74 -10.29 7.91
N VAL A 50 -5.04 -10.56 7.83
CA VAL A 50 -5.97 -10.47 8.95
C VAL A 50 -6.37 -11.87 9.38
N PHE A 51 -5.96 -12.26 10.58
CA PHE A 51 -6.32 -13.55 11.18
C PHE A 51 -7.52 -13.37 12.10
N GLY A 52 -8.51 -14.25 11.97
CA GLY A 52 -9.77 -14.09 12.67
C GLY A 52 -10.70 -15.27 12.62
N GLU A 53 -11.93 -15.02 13.06
CA GLU A 53 -13.06 -15.96 13.01
C GLU A 53 -14.25 -15.34 12.30
N THR A 54 -14.92 -16.11 11.45
CA THR A 54 -16.24 -15.74 10.92
C THR A 54 -17.28 -15.74 12.06
N PRO A 55 -18.48 -15.15 11.87
CA PRO A 55 -19.58 -15.29 12.84
C PRO A 55 -19.97 -16.74 13.16
N GLY A 56 -19.67 -17.68 12.24
CA GLY A 56 -19.87 -19.12 12.45
C GLY A 56 -18.73 -19.81 13.21
N GLY A 57 -17.72 -19.08 13.68
CA GLY A 57 -16.57 -19.62 14.42
C GLY A 57 -15.49 -20.27 13.54
N GLN A 58 -15.57 -20.16 12.22
CA GLN A 58 -14.54 -20.69 11.33
C GLN A 58 -13.31 -19.78 11.35
N LYS A 59 -12.14 -20.36 11.60
CA LYS A 59 -10.86 -19.64 11.50
C LYS A 59 -10.58 -19.29 10.04
N ALA A 60 -10.18 -18.05 9.77
CA ALA A 60 -9.79 -17.63 8.42
C ALA A 60 -8.62 -16.63 8.47
N CYS A 61 -7.88 -16.57 7.36
CA CYS A 61 -6.85 -15.59 7.08
C CYS A 61 -7.23 -14.83 5.81
N ALA A 62 -7.50 -13.53 5.93
CA ALA A 62 -7.80 -12.67 4.79
C ALA A 62 -6.55 -11.91 4.34
N HIS A 63 -6.27 -11.90 3.04
CA HIS A 63 -5.18 -11.13 2.45
C HIS A 63 -5.75 -9.85 1.84
N VAL A 64 -5.26 -8.71 2.33
CA VAL A 64 -5.66 -7.38 1.85
C VAL A 64 -4.53 -6.83 0.99
N HIS A 65 -4.87 -6.58 -0.28
CA HIS A 65 -3.99 -6.07 -1.32
C HIS A 65 -4.20 -4.56 -1.52
N GLY A 66 -3.20 -3.86 -2.07
CA GLY A 66 -3.30 -2.42 -2.38
C GLY A 66 -3.16 -1.46 -1.20
N ALA A 67 -2.87 -1.96 0.01
CA ALA A 67 -2.66 -1.14 1.20
C ALA A 67 -1.18 -0.71 1.33
N PHE A 68 -0.78 0.35 0.62
CA PHE A 68 0.59 0.88 0.67
C PHE A 68 0.75 1.92 1.81
N PRO A 69 1.87 1.89 2.55
CA PRO A 69 2.17 2.92 3.54
C PRO A 69 2.45 4.26 2.86
N TYR A 70 2.02 5.35 3.49
CA TYR A 70 2.26 6.72 3.02
C TYR A 70 2.45 7.66 4.21
N PHE A 71 3.04 8.82 3.93
CA PHE A 71 3.16 9.93 4.86
C PHE A 71 2.97 11.24 4.10
N TYR A 72 2.73 12.32 4.83
CA TYR A 72 2.59 13.65 4.26
C TYR A 72 3.84 14.46 4.48
N VAL A 73 4.16 15.31 3.51
CA VAL A 73 5.18 16.36 3.63
C VAL A 73 4.51 17.72 3.46
N PRO A 74 4.94 18.75 4.19
CA PRO A 74 4.48 20.12 3.95
C PRO A 74 4.73 20.53 2.50
N TYR A 75 3.76 21.22 1.91
CA TYR A 75 3.81 21.75 0.55
C TYR A 75 3.54 23.25 0.62
N ASP A 76 4.57 24.06 0.43
CA ASP A 76 4.50 25.52 0.50
C ASP A 76 4.38 26.17 -0.90
N ASP A 77 4.22 27.49 -0.92
CA ASP A 77 4.03 28.28 -2.15
C ASP A 77 5.29 28.31 -3.04
N ALA A 78 6.44 27.78 -2.59
CA ALA A 78 7.64 27.69 -3.40
C ALA A 78 7.64 26.45 -4.31
N PHE A 79 6.71 25.51 -4.12
CA PHE A 79 6.57 24.36 -5.00
C PHE A 79 5.73 24.68 -6.25
N PRO A 80 5.96 23.96 -7.37
CA PRO A 80 5.24 24.23 -8.61
C PRO A 80 3.75 24.01 -8.46
N THR A 81 2.92 24.89 -9.02
CA THR A 81 1.46 24.70 -9.05
C THR A 81 0.94 24.31 -10.43
N ASP A 82 1.75 24.52 -11.48
CA ASP A 82 1.42 24.09 -12.83
C ASP A 82 1.49 22.55 -12.95
N PRO A 83 0.46 21.88 -13.53
CA PRO A 83 0.43 20.42 -13.62
C PRO A 83 1.64 19.78 -14.30
N GLY A 84 2.23 20.44 -15.32
CA GLY A 84 3.40 19.93 -16.02
C GLY A 84 4.65 20.00 -15.15
N GLU A 85 4.86 21.13 -14.48
CA GLU A 85 5.98 21.31 -13.54
C GLU A 85 5.84 20.43 -12.29
N CYS A 86 4.62 20.24 -11.78
CA CYS A 86 4.29 19.30 -10.71
C CYS A 86 4.74 17.88 -11.06
N GLY A 87 4.42 17.40 -12.26
CA GLY A 87 4.82 16.06 -12.71
C GLY A 87 6.34 15.87 -12.71
N ALA A 88 7.07 16.84 -13.26
CA ALA A 88 8.53 16.81 -13.30
C ALA A 88 9.15 16.93 -11.89
N PHE A 89 8.54 17.71 -11.00
CA PHE A 89 8.95 17.80 -9.60
C PHE A 89 8.76 16.46 -8.87
N LEU A 90 7.58 15.84 -8.97
CA LEU A 90 7.27 14.56 -8.33
C LEU A 90 8.21 13.43 -8.79
N GLN A 91 8.54 13.38 -10.08
CA GLN A 91 9.51 12.42 -10.61
C GLN A 91 10.91 12.62 -10.02
N ARG A 92 11.36 13.88 -9.88
CA ARG A 92 12.66 14.18 -9.24
C ARG A 92 12.66 13.81 -7.77
N LEU A 93 11.58 14.14 -7.05
CA LEU A 93 11.42 13.80 -5.63
C LEU A 93 11.45 12.29 -5.41
N ALA A 94 10.69 11.52 -6.21
CA ALA A 94 10.68 10.06 -6.13
C ALA A 94 12.09 9.47 -6.29
N ARG A 95 12.83 9.89 -7.32
CA ARG A 95 14.22 9.43 -7.55
C ARG A 95 15.17 9.80 -6.41
N ALA A 96 15.02 10.98 -5.84
CA ALA A 96 15.84 11.43 -4.72
C ALA A 96 15.56 10.60 -3.45
N LEU A 97 14.29 10.27 -3.18
CA LEU A 97 13.89 9.40 -2.09
C LEU A 97 14.43 7.98 -2.26
N ASP A 98 14.27 7.38 -3.45
CA ASP A 98 14.79 6.05 -3.75
C ASP A 98 16.31 5.99 -3.52
N SER A 99 17.04 6.98 -4.04
CA SER A 99 18.51 7.06 -3.89
C SER A 99 18.95 7.20 -2.43
N ALA A 100 18.22 8.00 -1.63
CA ALA A 100 18.53 8.19 -0.21
C ALA A 100 18.26 6.92 0.61
N ILE A 101 17.16 6.22 0.32
CA ILE A 101 16.79 4.97 0.98
C ILE A 101 17.80 3.87 0.65
N ASP A 102 18.13 3.68 -0.63
CA ASP A 102 19.12 2.69 -1.07
C ASP A 102 20.51 2.96 -0.45
N GLY A 103 20.92 4.23 -0.43
CA GLY A 103 22.16 4.66 0.22
C GLY A 103 22.19 4.34 1.71
N SER A 104 21.09 4.63 2.44
CA SER A 104 20.99 4.34 3.88
C SER A 104 20.98 2.85 4.20
N SER A 105 20.35 2.03 3.34
CA SER A 105 20.23 0.58 3.48
C SER A 105 21.58 -0.13 3.47
N SER A 106 22.56 0.42 2.74
CA SER A 106 23.92 -0.12 2.64
C SER A 106 24.82 0.15 3.86
N SER A 107 24.40 1.06 4.76
CA SER A 107 25.22 1.58 5.86
C SER A 107 24.97 0.93 7.22
N THR A 108 24.09 -0.07 7.30
CA THR A 108 23.77 -0.76 8.56
C THR A 108 24.27 -2.20 8.54
N SER A 109 25.59 -2.36 8.53
CA SER A 109 26.25 -3.60 8.91
C SER A 109 26.68 -3.47 10.38
N PHE A 110 25.97 -4.15 11.29
CA PHE A 110 26.48 -4.45 12.63
C PHE A 110 27.34 -5.71 12.57
#